data_AF-A0A820ICN5-F1
#
_entry.id   AF-A0A820ICN5-F1
#
_cell.length_a   1.000
_cell.length_b   1.000
_cell.length_c   1.000
_cell.angle_alpha   90.00
_cell.angle_beta   90.00
_cell.angle_gamma   90.00
#
_symmetry.space_group_name_H-M   'P 1'
#
loop_
_entity.id
_entity.type
_entity.pdbx_description
1 polymer ?
#
loop_
_entity_poly.entity_id
_entity_poly.type
_entity_poly.pdbx_seq_one_letter_code
_entity_poly.pdbx_strand_id
1 'polypeptide(L)' 'FLFLQVGQFYFLIRKRIQLRPEDALFFFVNNTIPSTSITMGELYQQHADEDKFLYVAYSDESVYG' A
#
# COMPACT_ATOMS: atom_id res chain seq x y z
N PHE A 1 11.32 4.03 6.64
CA PHE A 1 10.03 4.09 5.92
C PHE A 1 10.08 4.95 4.68
N LEU A 2 10.55 6.21 4.73
CA LEU A 2 10.51 7.12 3.57
C LEU A 2 11.18 6.58 2.28
N PHE A 3 12.28 5.83 2.39
CA PHE A 3 12.97 5.23 1.23
C PHE A 3 12.51 3.80 0.88
N LEU A 4 11.55 3.24 1.62
CA LEU A 4 11.04 1.89 1.39
C LEU A 4 10.17 1.89 0.13
N GLN A 5 10.39 0.98 -0.79
CA GLN A 5 9.50 0.85 -1.96
C GLN A 5 8.14 0.28 -1.55
N VAL A 6 7.08 0.70 -2.25
CA VAL A 6 5.73 0.18 -2.02
C VAL A 6 5.69 -1.35 -2.18
N GLY A 7 6.40 -1.91 -3.17
CA GLY A 7 6.51 -3.36 -3.33
C GLY A 7 7.15 -4.08 -2.12
N GLN A 8 8.12 -3.45 -1.46
CA GLN A 8 8.70 -3.98 -0.23
C GLN A 8 7.72 -3.86 0.94
N PHE A 9 6.94 -2.77 0.99
CA PHE A 9 5.89 -2.59 1.98
C PHE A 9 4.79 -3.66 1.84
N TYR A 10 4.38 -4.01 0.63
CA TYR A 10 3.49 -5.15 0.36
C TYR A 10 3.98 -6.44 1.03
N PHE A 11 5.26 -6.77 0.85
CA PHE A 11 5.84 -7.96 1.45
C PHE A 11 5.82 -7.93 2.98
N LEU A 12 6.10 -6.76 3.59
CA LEU A 12 6.06 -6.59 5.04
C LEU A 12 4.65 -6.77 5.60
N ILE A 13 3.63 -6.17 4.97
CA ILE A 13 2.24 -6.32 5.39
C ILE A 13 1.80 -7.77 5.24
N ARG A 14 2.08 -8.41 4.10
CA ARG A 14 1.75 -9.82 3.87
C ARG A 14 2.28 -10.72 4.98
N LYS A 15 3.54 -10.51 5.38
CA LYS A 15 4.17 -11.25 6.48
C LYS A 15 3.51 -10.94 7.83
N ARG A 16 3.12 -9.69 8.07
CA ARG A 16 2.50 -9.24 9.33
C ARG A 16 1.11 -9.85 9.55
N ILE A 17 0.30 -9.94 8.50
CA ILE A 17 -1.04 -10.54 8.55
C ILE A 17 -1.03 -12.06 8.27
N GLN A 18 0.16 -12.66 8.14
CA GLN A 18 0.35 -14.10 7.87
C GLN A 18 -0.42 -14.60 6.64
N LEU A 19 -0.54 -13.76 5.62
CA LEU A 19 -1.29 -14.06 4.41
C LEU A 19 -0.55 -15.11 3.57
N ARG A 20 -1.28 -16.13 3.11
CA ARG A 20 -0.68 -17.24 2.35
C ARG A 20 -0.12 -16.74 1.01
N PRO A 21 0.88 -17.41 0.41
CA PRO A 21 1.47 -17.00 -0.88
C PRO A 21 0.48 -16.98 -2.05
N GLU A 22 -0.62 -17.72 -1.95
CA GLU A 22 -1.68 -17.84 -2.95
C GLU A 22 -2.77 -16.76 -2.83
N ASP A 23 -2.96 -16.18 -1.65
CA ASP A 23 -3.99 -15.16 -1.45
C ASP A 23 -3.55 -13.83 -2.06
N ALA A 24 -4.49 -13.13 -2.70
CA ALA A 24 -4.24 -11.83 -3.28
C ALA A 24 -4.22 -10.72 -2.21
N LEU A 25 -3.46 -9.68 -2.46
CA LEU A 25 -3.41 -8.48 -1.63
C LEU A 25 -3.22 -7.28 -2.55
N PHE A 26 -4.16 -6.35 -2.51
CA PHE A 26 -4.12 -5.09 -3.24
C PHE A 26 -4.24 -3.96 -2.24
N PHE A 27 -3.41 -2.94 -2.41
CA PHE A 27 -3.49 -1.68 -1.69
C PHE A 27 -4.19 -0.63 -2.52
N PHE A 28 -4.92 0.22 -1.82
CA PHE A 28 -5.62 1.36 -2.39
C PHE A 28 -5.28 2.60 -1.58
N VAL A 29 -4.88 3.64 -2.30
CA VAL A 29 -4.64 4.98 -1.79
C VAL A 29 -5.46 5.93 -2.64
N ASN A 30 -6.38 6.67 -2.03
CA ASN A 30 -7.35 7.53 -2.73
C ASN A 30 -8.05 6.80 -3.90
N ASN A 31 -8.55 5.58 -3.65
CA ASN A 31 -9.22 4.72 -4.64
C ASN A 31 -8.36 4.27 -5.83
N THR A 32 -7.04 4.42 -5.76
CA THR A 32 -6.10 3.98 -6.80
C THR A 32 -5.06 2.99 -6.27
N ILE A 33 -4.61 2.07 -7.12
CA ILE A 33 -3.54 1.13 -6.78
C ILE A 33 -2.21 1.85 -6.93
N PRO A 34 -1.41 1.99 -5.85
CA PRO A 34 -0.13 2.66 -5.93
C PRO A 34 0.88 1.83 -6.73
N SER A 35 1.75 2.52 -7.48
CA SER A 35 2.85 1.86 -8.20
C SER A 35 3.80 1.17 -7.21
N THR A 36 4.23 -0.06 -7.52
CA THR A 36 5.15 -0.81 -6.64
C THR A 36 6.57 -0.25 -6.65
N SER A 37 6.92 0.53 -7.68
CA SER A 37 8.28 1.03 -7.94
C SER A 37 8.61 2.33 -7.19
N ILE A 38 7.59 3.07 -6.74
CA ILE A 38 7.79 4.30 -5.97
C ILE A 38 8.07 3.98 -4.49
N THR A 39 8.61 4.96 -3.79
CA THR A 39 8.86 4.89 -2.35
C THR A 39 7.63 5.29 -1.53
N MET A 40 7.56 4.84 -0.27
CA MET A 40 6.52 5.26 0.67
C MET A 40 6.59 6.75 0.96
N GLY A 41 7.77 7.38 0.86
CA GLY A 41 7.93 8.83 0.99
C GLY A 41 7.31 9.59 -0.18
N GLU A 42 7.54 9.14 -1.41
CA GLU A 42 6.87 9.70 -2.60
C GLU A 42 5.36 9.50 -2.54
N LEU A 43 4.91 8.31 -2.16
CA LEU A 43 3.48 8.01 -1.99
C LEU A 43 2.83 8.92 -0.92
N TYR A 44 3.52 9.14 0.20
CA TYR A 44 3.10 10.06 1.25
C TYR A 44 3.01 11.51 0.74
N GLN A 45 4.01 12.00 0.00
CA GLN A 45 3.97 13.37 -0.54
C GLN A 45 2.80 13.60 -1.50
N GLN A 46 2.39 12.57 -2.24
CA GLN A 46 1.33 12.66 -3.23
C GLN A 46 -0.07 12.51 -2.63
N HIS A 47 -0.21 11.75 -1.54
CA HIS A 47 -1.52 11.29 -1.05
C HIS A 47 -1.75 11.45 0.46
N ALA A 48 -0.84 12.05 1.22
CA ALA A 48 -1.08 12.33 2.62
C ALA A 48 -2.27 13.28 2.81
N ASP A 49 -3.07 13.00 3.83
CA ASP A 49 -4.20 13.83 4.22
C ASP A 49 -3.71 15.05 5.04
N GLU A 50 -4.61 15.99 5.30
CA GLU A 50 -4.33 17.24 6.03
C GLU A 50 -3.83 16.97 7.46
N ASP A 51 -4.28 15.85 8.05
CA ASP A 51 -3.90 15.36 9.37
C ASP A 51 -2.48 14.78 9.47
N LYS A 52 -1.74 14.75 8.34
CA LYS A 52 -0.37 14.23 8.21
C LYS A 52 -0.27 12.70 8.29
N PHE A 53 -1.35 11.99 7.98
CA PHE A 53 -1.34 10.54 7.80
C PHE A 53 -1.52 10.15 6.33
N LEU A 54 -1.00 8.98 5.97
CA LEU A 54 -1.25 8.33 4.69
C LEU A 54 -2.21 7.15 4.94
N TYR A 55 -3.38 7.22 4.34
CA TYR A 55 -4.40 6.18 4.45
C TYR A 55 -4.22 5.15 3.34
N VAL A 56 -4.10 3.88 3.74
CA VAL A 56 -3.97 2.75 2.82
C VAL A 56 -5.04 1.73 3.17
N ALA A 57 -5.99 1.54 2.27
CA ALA A 57 -6.94 0.43 2.35
C ALA A 57 -6.33 -0.81 1.67
N TYR A 58 -6.72 -2.01 2.10
CA TYR A 58 -6.31 -3.25 1.45
C TYR A 58 -7.50 -4.17 1.21
N SER A 59 -7.45 -4.92 0.12
CA SER A 59 -8.46 -5.91 -0.27
C SER A 59 -7.78 -7.12 -0.93
N ASP A 60 -8.46 -8.25 -0.97
CA ASP A 60 -8.13 -9.41 -1.80
C ASP A 60 -8.63 -9.25 -3.25
N GLU A 61 -9.47 -8.25 -3.53
CA GLU A 61 -9.94 -7.89 -4.86
C GLU A 61 -9.18 -6.68 -5.45
N SER A 62 -8.98 -6.67 -6.77
CA SER A 62 -8.26 -5.60 -7.49
C SER A 62 -9.13 -4.41 -7.87
N VAL A 63 -10.44 -4.49 -7.64
CA VAL A 63 -11.40 -3.40 -7.87
C VAL A 63 -11.89 -2.91 -6.52
N TYR A 64 -11.80 -1.61 -6.28
CA TYR A 64 -12.40 -0.99 -5.10
C TYR A 64 -13.92 -0.94 -5.33
N GLY A 65 -14.69 -1.65 -4.49
CA GLY A 65 -16.16 -1.63 -4.51
C GLY A 65 -16.75 -0.29 -4.10
#